data_AF-A0A8T5UR20-F1
#
_entry.id   AF-A0A8T5UR20-F1
#
_cell.length_a   1.000
_cell.length_b   1.000
_cell.length_c   1.000
_cell.angle_alpha   90.00
_cell.angle_beta   90.00
_cell.angle_gamma   90.00
#
_symmetry.space_group_name_H-M   'P 1'
#
loop_
_entity.id
_entity.type
_entity.pdbx_description
1 polymer ?
#
loop_
_entity_poly.entity_id
_entity_poly.type
_entity_poly.pdbx_seq_one_letter_code
_entity_poly.pdbx_strand_id
1 'polypeptide(L)'
;MGYKKNSRKNLTYIGKDGYKRFTDSEKIVHRHVAEMKLGRKLTPGEQVHHKNRDKLDNRRSNLWVFSSRKTHTNAHKQDKKRTGKW
;
A
#
# COMPACT_ATOMS: atom_id res chain seq x y z
N MET A 1 -38.14 18.87 3.73
CA MET A 1 -36.68 18.98 3.53
C MET A 1 -36.07 17.58 3.45
N GLY A 2 -35.78 17.08 2.25
CA GLY A 2 -35.24 15.72 2.05
C GLY A 2 -33.72 15.68 2.25
N TYR A 3 -33.24 14.85 3.18
CA TYR A 3 -31.82 14.52 3.29
C TYR A 3 -31.37 13.76 2.03
N LYS A 4 -30.62 14.41 1.16
CA LYS A 4 -29.91 13.73 0.07
C LYS A 4 -28.81 12.86 0.68
N LYS A 5 -29.05 11.55 0.80
CA LYS A 5 -28.00 10.55 1.06
C LYS A 5 -27.00 10.59 -0.11
N ASN A 6 -25.91 11.32 0.09
CA ASN A 6 -24.80 11.35 -0.85
C ASN A 6 -24.05 10.01 -0.72
N SER A 7 -24.50 8.99 -1.44
CA SER A 7 -23.83 7.69 -1.54
C SER A 7 -22.52 7.89 -2.31
N ARG A 8 -21.48 8.35 -1.62
CA ARG A 8 -20.12 8.32 -2.15
C ARG A 8 -19.80 6.84 -2.37
N LYS A 9 -19.80 6.40 -3.62
CA LYS A 9 -19.22 5.10 -3.97
C LYS A 9 -17.79 5.11 -3.43
N ASN A 10 -17.49 4.19 -2.51
CA ASN A 10 -16.12 4.00 -2.05
C ASN A 10 -15.28 3.62 -3.27
N LEU A 11 -14.30 4.46 -3.62
CA LEU A 11 -13.41 4.23 -4.77
C LEU A 11 -12.43 3.08 -4.53
N THR A 12 -12.38 2.56 -3.30
CA THR A 12 -11.49 1.46 -2.90
C THR A 12 -12.20 0.48 -1.99
N TYR A 13 -11.78 -0.78 -2.02
CA TYR A 13 -12.18 -1.83 -1.07
C TYR A 13 -10.95 -2.52 -0.46
N ILE A 14 -11.12 -3.29 0.62
CA ILE A 14 -10.05 -4.08 1.25
C ILE A 14 -10.12 -5.50 0.71
N GLY A 15 -9.04 -5.97 0.07
CA GLY A 15 -8.94 -7.34 -0.41
C GLY A 15 -8.75 -8.35 0.73
N LYS A 16 -8.92 -9.64 0.42
CA LYS A 16 -8.69 -10.75 1.38
C LYS A 16 -7.26 -10.78 1.94
N ASP A 17 -6.31 -10.17 1.22
CA ASP A 17 -4.91 -10.01 1.59
C ASP A 17 -4.64 -8.81 2.55
N GLY A 18 -5.69 -8.04 2.87
CA GLY A 18 -5.65 -6.88 3.75
C GLY A 18 -5.18 -5.59 3.06
N TYR A 19 -5.02 -5.57 1.74
CA TYR A 19 -4.61 -4.38 1.01
C TYR A 19 -5.80 -3.61 0.43
N LYS A 20 -5.71 -2.29 0.40
CA LYS A 20 -6.66 -1.44 -0.35
C LYS A 20 -6.46 -1.62 -1.85
N ARG A 21 -7.57 -1.76 -2.58
CA ARG A 21 -7.63 -1.90 -4.05
C ARG A 21 -8.64 -0.91 -4.61
N PHE A 22 -8.38 -0.38 -5.79
CA PHE A 22 -9.36 0.45 -6.49
C PHE A 22 -10.54 -0.40 -6.98
N THR A 23 -11.76 0.11 -6.85
CA THR A 23 -12.98 -0.64 -7.26
C THR A 23 -13.14 -0.77 -8.77
N ASP A 24 -12.55 0.13 -9.54
CA ASP A 24 -12.66 0.19 -11.01
C ASP A 24 -11.68 -0.74 -11.74
N SER A 25 -10.54 -1.02 -11.14
CA SER A 25 -9.39 -1.66 -11.79
C SER A 25 -8.73 -2.75 -10.97
N GLU A 26 -9.16 -2.94 -9.72
CA GLU A 26 -8.59 -3.87 -8.73
C GLU A 26 -7.10 -3.68 -8.41
N LYS A 27 -6.49 -2.63 -8.96
CA LYS A 27 -5.09 -2.27 -8.74
C LYS A 27 -4.86 -1.98 -7.26
N ILE A 28 -3.75 -2.49 -6.73
CA ILE A 28 -3.39 -2.31 -5.33
C ILE A 28 -2.92 -0.88 -5.08
N VAL A 29 -3.56 -0.20 -4.14
CA VAL A 29 -3.38 1.25 -3.89
C VAL A 29 -1.96 1.59 -3.49
N HIS A 30 -1.31 0.83 -2.60
CA HIS A 30 0.05 1.14 -2.16
C HIS A 30 1.06 1.11 -3.33
N ARG A 31 0.90 0.17 -4.28
CA ARG A 31 1.77 0.10 -5.46
C ARG A 31 1.56 1.31 -6.35
N HIS A 32 0.30 1.67 -6.61
CA HIS A 32 -0.02 2.87 -7.38
C HIS A 32 0.56 4.14 -6.75
N VAL A 33 0.40 4.34 -5.44
CA VAL A 33 0.98 5.51 -4.75
C VAL A 33 2.51 5.50 -4.80
N ALA A 34 3.15 4.33 -4.72
CA ALA A 34 4.59 4.21 -4.86
C ALA A 34 5.08 4.59 -6.28
N GLU A 35 4.36 4.17 -7.33
CA GLU A 35 4.63 4.60 -8.71
C GLU A 35 4.51 6.12 -8.85
N MET A 36 3.43 6.71 -8.32
CA MET A 36 3.24 8.15 -8.32
C MET A 36 4.32 8.89 -7.52
N LYS A 37 4.85 8.28 -6.45
CA LYS A 37 6.00 8.81 -5.69
C LYS A 37 7.29 8.80 -6.50
N LEU A 38 7.53 7.76 -7.28
CA LEU A 38 8.73 7.61 -8.10
C LEU A 38 8.67 8.40 -9.41
N GLY A 39 7.47 8.74 -9.90
CA GLY A 39 7.27 9.34 -11.22
C GLY A 39 7.44 8.33 -12.37
N ARG A 40 7.47 7.02 -12.06
CA ARG A 40 7.57 5.94 -13.04
C ARG A 40 6.84 4.67 -12.55
N LYS A 41 6.63 3.72 -13.45
CA LYS A 41 6.13 2.39 -13.09
C LYS A 41 7.15 1.62 -12.25
N LEU A 42 6.65 0.78 -11.35
CA LEU A 42 7.47 -0.17 -10.61
C LEU A 42 7.95 -1.25 -11.58
N THR A 43 9.21 -1.63 -11.47
CA THR A 43 9.72 -2.79 -12.22
C THR A 43 9.21 -4.09 -11.59
N PRO A 44 9.19 -5.22 -12.32
CA PRO A 44 8.69 -6.49 -11.78
C PRO A 44 9.41 -6.98 -10.51
N GLY A 45 10.65 -6.58 -10.27
CA GLY A 45 11.43 -6.95 -9.08
C GLY A 45 11.24 -6.03 -7.88
N GLU A 46 10.59 -4.88 -8.05
CA GLU A 46 10.44 -3.87 -7.00
C GLU A 46 9.29 -4.19 -6.03
N GLN A 47 9.62 -4.18 -4.74
CA GLN A 47 8.70 -4.45 -3.64
C GLN A 47 8.41 -3.18 -2.85
N VAL A 48 7.14 -2.93 -2.54
CA VAL A 48 6.72 -1.79 -1.74
C VAL A 48 6.48 -2.24 -0.31
N HIS A 49 7.08 -1.52 0.63
CA HIS A 49 7.02 -1.77 2.07
C HIS A 49 6.28 -0.65 2.78
N HIS A 50 5.41 -1.01 3.72
CA HIS A 50 4.79 -0.09 4.68
C HIS A 50 5.69 0.04 5.92
N LYS A 51 6.31 1.20 6.11
CA LYS A 51 7.26 1.44 7.23
C LYS A 51 6.65 1.21 8.60
N ASN A 52 5.37 1.53 8.78
CA ASN A 52 4.64 1.33 10.03
C ASN A 52 3.90 -0.02 10.12
N ARG A 53 4.02 -0.89 9.12
CA ARG A 53 3.34 -2.20 8.99
C ARG A 53 1.80 -2.13 8.91
N ASP A 54 1.22 -0.95 8.76
CA ASP A 54 -0.19 -0.78 8.47
C ASP A 54 -0.44 -0.77 6.95
N LYS A 55 -1.02 -1.86 6.43
CA LYS A 55 -1.35 -2.04 5.01
C LYS A 55 -2.37 -1.00 4.49
N LEU A 56 -3.13 -0.35 5.38
CA LEU A 56 -4.17 0.61 5.03
C LEU A 56 -3.64 2.05 5.00
N ASP A 57 -2.45 2.32 5.57
CA ASP A 57 -1.76 3.61 5.52
C ASP A 57 -0.92 3.75 4.25
N ASN A 58 -1.56 4.26 3.20
CA ASN A 58 -0.96 4.41 1.87
C ASN A 58 -0.33 5.79 1.64
N ARG A 59 -0.01 6.55 2.68
CA ARG A 59 0.67 7.86 2.52
C ARG A 59 2.04 7.66 1.87
N ARG A 60 2.42 8.53 0.92
CA ARG A 60 3.73 8.47 0.21
C ARG A 60 4.92 8.40 1.17
N SER A 61 4.83 9.04 2.34
CA SER A 61 5.87 9.04 3.38
C SER A 61 6.02 7.68 4.08
N ASN A 62 4.94 6.91 4.19
CA ASN A 62 4.90 5.59 4.81
C ASN A 62 5.35 4.46 3.87
N LEU A 63 5.42 4.72 2.57
CA LEU A 63 5.82 3.73 1.56
C LEU A 63 7.31 3.83 1.21
N TRP A 64 7.98 2.69 1.19
CA TRP A 64 9.36 2.54 0.74
C TRP A 64 9.44 1.49 -0.37
N VAL A 65 10.20 1.77 -1.43
CA VAL A 65 10.41 0.82 -2.54
C VAL A 65 11.78 0.18 -2.41
N PHE A 66 11.80 -1.14 -2.42
CA PHE A 66 13.01 -1.94 -2.42
C PHE A 66 13.24 -2.53 -3.81
N SER A 67 14.49 -2.51 -4.27
CA SER A 67 14.90 -3.05 -5.58
C SER A 67 14.78 -4.57 -5.71
N SER A 68 14.63 -5.28 -4.59
CA SER A 68 14.50 -6.74 -4.60
C SER A 68 13.69 -7.26 -3.42
N ARG A 69 13.15 -8.47 -3.58
CA ARG A 69 12.50 -9.23 -2.51
C ARG A 69 13.43 -9.49 -1.32
N LYS A 70 14.73 -9.67 -1.56
CA LYS A 70 15.72 -9.95 -0.51
C LYS A 70 15.86 -8.76 0.45
N THR A 71 16.04 -7.55 -0.09
CA THR A 71 16.19 -6.35 0.73
C THR A 71 14.89 -6.00 1.45
N HIS A 72 13.74 -6.17 0.80
CA HIS A 72 12.42 -6.04 1.43
C HIS A 72 12.23 -7.01 2.61
N THR A 73 12.59 -8.29 2.44
CA THR A 73 12.49 -9.30 3.51
C THR A 73 13.39 -8.94 4.70
N ASN A 74 14.57 -8.38 4.46
CA ASN A 74 15.45 -7.92 5.54
C ASN A 74 14.84 -6.75 6.31
N ALA A 75 14.14 -5.82 5.63
CA ALA A 75 13.40 -4.75 6.31
C ALA A 75 12.32 -5.31 7.24
N HIS A 76 11.56 -6.32 6.81
CA HIS A 76 10.59 -7.00 7.69
C HIS A 76 11.25 -7.65 8.91
N LYS A 77 12.42 -8.28 8.74
CA LYS A 77 13.18 -8.84 9.87
C LYS A 77 13.60 -7.76 10.85
N GLN A 78 14.03 -6.60 10.36
CA GLN A 78 14.40 -5.45 11.19
C GLN A 78 13.19 -4.87 11.92
N ASP A 79 12.06 -4.71 11.24
CA ASP A 79 10.82 -4.23 11.86
C ASP A 79 10.32 -5.20 12.93
N LYS A 80 10.42 -6.51 12.71
CA LYS A 80 10.11 -7.53 13.73
C LYS A 80 11.00 -7.39 14.95
N LYS A 81 12.31 -7.19 14.78
CA LYS A 81 13.24 -6.95 15.89
C LYS A 81 12.90 -5.67 16.68
N ARG A 82 12.48 -4.61 15.97
CA ARG A 82 12.21 -3.29 16.57
C ARG A 82 10.83 -3.19 17.23
N THR A 83 9.81 -3.82 16.64
CA THR A 83 8.40 -3.57 16.98
C THR A 83 7.60 -4.84 17.30
N GLY A 84 8.18 -6.03 17.08
CA GLY A 84 7.48 -7.31 17.17
C GLY A 84 6.50 -7.60 16.02
N LYS A 85 6.28 -6.66 15.10
CA LYS A 85 5.24 -6.78 14.05
C LYS A 85 5.78 -7.36 12.73
N TRP A 86 4.96 -8.22 12.12
CA TRP A 86 5.12 -8.71 10.74
C TRP A 86 4.05 -8.12 9.79
#